data_AF-A0A971C056-F1
#
_entry.id   AF-A0A971C056-F1
#
_cell.length_a   1.000
_cell.length_b   1.000
_cell.length_c   1.000
_cell.angle_alpha   90.00
_cell.angle_beta   90.00
_cell.angle_gamma   90.00
#
_symmetry.space_group_name_H-M   'P 1'
#
loop_
_entity.id
_entity.type
_entity.pdbx_description
1 polymer ?
#
loop_
_entity_poly.entity_id
_entity_poly.type
_entity_poly.pdbx_seq_one_letter_code
_entity_poly.pdbx_strand_id
1 'polypeptide(L)'
;MKRAVIIGAGVAGVTSAARLAKAGYRVTVLEKQPTPGGRLAALRRDGFHFDMGPSLFLMPPTFAATYADLGERMEDHLDLIRID
;
A
#
# COMPACT_ATOMS: atom_id res chain seq x y z
N MET A 1 -18.62 -17.87 1.45
CA MET A 1 -17.53 -16.88 1.31
C MET A 1 -17.82 -15.70 2.22
N LYS A 2 -16.92 -15.35 3.14
CA LYS A 2 -17.09 -14.20 4.05
C LYS A 2 -16.83 -12.88 3.30
N ARG A 3 -17.46 -11.78 3.73
CA ARG A 3 -17.31 -10.45 3.12
C ARG A 3 -16.66 -9.50 4.11
N ALA A 4 -15.80 -8.61 3.63
CA ALA A 4 -15.20 -7.55 4.44
C ALA A 4 -15.27 -6.22 3.68
N VAL A 5 -15.55 -5.14 4.40
CA VAL A 5 -15.48 -3.78 3.86
C VAL A 5 -14.36 -3.05 4.59
N ILE A 6 -13.41 -2.50 3.84
CA ILE A 6 -12.32 -1.67 4.34
C ILE A 6 -12.62 -0.22 3.96
N ILE A 7 -12.61 0.68 4.93
CA ILE A 7 -12.84 2.11 4.72
C ILE A 7 -11.49 2.83 4.79
N GLY A 8 -11.06 3.38 3.66
CA GLY A 8 -9.77 4.03 3.44
C GLY A 8 -8.78 3.12 2.72
N ALA A 9 -8.21 3.61 1.61
CA ALA A 9 -7.19 2.93 0.81
C ALA A 9 -5.77 3.48 1.10
N GLY A 10 -5.48 3.82 2.36
CA GLY A 10 -4.11 4.06 2.82
C GLY A 10 -3.35 2.76 3.06
N VAL A 11 -2.05 2.84 3.41
CA VAL A 11 -1.16 1.67 3.61
C VAL A 11 -1.76 0.58 4.51
N ALA A 12 -2.35 0.95 5.66
CA ALA A 12 -2.97 -0.02 6.56
C ALA A 12 -4.23 -0.66 5.94
N GLY A 13 -5.02 0.12 5.20
CA GLY A 13 -6.24 -0.37 4.55
C GLY A 13 -5.93 -1.35 3.43
N VAL A 14 -4.99 -1.01 2.53
CA VAL A 14 -4.62 -1.90 1.41
C VAL A 14 -3.94 -3.17 1.88
N THR A 15 -3.07 -3.10 2.89
CA THR A 15 -2.40 -4.28 3.46
C THR A 15 -3.40 -5.19 4.19
N SER A 16 -4.35 -4.63 4.94
CA SER A 16 -5.45 -5.39 5.56
C SER A 16 -6.35 -6.03 4.52
N ALA A 17 -6.71 -5.29 3.47
CA ALA A 17 -7.53 -5.79 2.37
C ALA A 17 -6.86 -6.96 1.64
N ALA A 18 -5.57 -6.84 1.33
CA ALA A 18 -4.81 -7.90 0.67
C ALA A 18 -4.72 -9.17 1.53
N ARG A 19 -4.41 -9.04 2.82
CA ARG A 19 -4.36 -10.19 3.75
C ARG A 19 -5.72 -10.89 3.88
N LEU A 20 -6.81 -10.11 3.98
CA LEU A 20 -8.16 -10.67 4.03
C LEU A 20 -8.55 -11.36 2.71
N ALA A 21 -8.20 -10.78 1.57
CA ALA A 21 -8.42 -11.40 0.27
C ALA A 21 -7.66 -12.74 0.15
N LYS A 22 -6.38 -12.77 0.58
CA LYS A 22 -5.57 -14.00 0.65
C LYS A 22 -6.22 -15.06 1.56
N ALA A 23 -6.84 -14.64 2.66
CA ALA A 23 -7.59 -15.52 3.57
C ALA A 23 -8.98 -15.95 3.05
N GLY A 24 -9.33 -15.63 1.80
CA GLY A 24 -10.57 -16.09 1.14
C GLY A 24 -11.80 -15.20 1.35
N TYR A 25 -11.62 -13.96 1.81
CA TYR A 25 -12.72 -13.00 1.92
C TYR A 25 -12.99 -12.30 0.59
N ARG A 26 -14.27 -11.99 0.33
CA ARG A 26 -14.63 -11.00 -0.69
C ARG A 26 -14.46 -9.61 -0.08
N VAL A 27 -13.40 -8.91 -0.47
CA VAL A 27 -13.08 -7.60 0.11
C VAL A 27 -13.57 -6.48 -0.81
N THR A 28 -14.19 -5.46 -0.22
CA THR A 28 -14.48 -4.19 -0.88
C THR A 28 -13.73 -3.08 -0.15
N VAL A 29 -12.91 -2.32 -0.88
CA VAL A 29 -12.20 -1.16 -0.34
C VAL A 29 -12.92 0.10 -0.80
N LEU A 30 -13.26 0.99 0.12
CA LEU A 30 -13.89 2.28 -0.15
C LEU A 30 -12.89 3.39 0.14
N GLU A 31 -12.60 4.22 -0.85
CA GLU A 31 -11.75 5.41 -0.71
C GLU A 31 -12.54 6.63 -1.17
N LYS A 32 -12.45 7.71 -0.39
CA LYS A 32 -13.13 8.97 -0.71
C LYS A 32 -12.35 9.80 -1.74
N GLN A 33 -11.04 9.58 -1.85
CA GLN A 33 -10.18 10.26 -2.81
C GLN A 33 -10.22 9.56 -4.19
N PRO A 34 -9.90 10.27 -5.28
CA PRO A 34 -9.88 9.67 -6.63
C PRO A 34 -8.85 8.55 -6.80
N THR A 35 -7.81 8.52 -5.95
CA THR A 35 -6.73 7.54 -6.00
C THR A 35 -6.45 6.94 -4.62
N PRO A 36 -6.00 5.67 -4.54
CA PRO A 36 -5.50 5.10 -3.29
C PRO A 36 -4.19 5.78 -2.84
N GLY A 37 -3.78 5.53 -1.60
CA GLY A 37 -2.53 6.03 -1.02
C GLY A 37 -2.73 6.72 0.32
N GLY A 38 -3.89 7.34 0.55
CA GLY A 38 -4.17 8.06 1.79
C GLY A 38 -3.10 9.11 2.09
N ARG A 39 -2.36 8.97 3.20
CA ARG A 39 -1.25 9.87 3.55
C ARG A 39 0.01 9.68 2.67
N LEU A 40 0.09 8.60 1.90
CA LEU A 40 1.16 8.35 0.92
C LEU A 40 0.72 8.78 -0.49
N ALA A 41 -0.21 9.73 -0.60
CA ALA A 41 -0.65 10.25 -1.89
C ALA A 41 0.50 10.98 -2.61
N ALA A 42 0.41 11.01 -3.94
CA ALA A 42 1.31 11.78 -4.79
C ALA A 42 0.52 12.83 -5.57
N LEU A 43 1.07 14.04 -5.68
CA LEU A 43 0.58 15.09 -6.55
C LEU A 43 1.43 15.08 -7.84
N ARG A 44 0.76 14.90 -8.98
CA ARG A 44 1.38 15.08 -10.30
C ARG A 44 0.82 16.33 -10.94
N ARG A 45 1.71 17.25 -11.33
CA ARG A 45 1.32 18.53 -11.92
C ARG A 45 2.46 19.10 -12.75
N ASP A 46 2.12 19.58 -13.94
CA ASP A 46 3.05 20.27 -14.85
C ASP A 46 4.33 19.46 -15.15
N GLY A 47 4.22 18.12 -15.22
CA GLY A 47 5.35 17.20 -15.44
C GLY A 47 6.14 16.83 -14.19
N PHE A 48 5.83 17.42 -13.03
CA PHE A 48 6.47 17.13 -11.74
C PHE A 48 5.67 16.12 -10.93
N HIS A 49 6.37 15.35 -10.09
CA HIS A 49 5.81 14.44 -9.09
C HIS A 49 6.24 14.91 -7.71
N PHE A 50 5.27 15.10 -6.81
CA PHE A 50 5.51 15.45 -5.41
C PHE A 50 4.86 14.40 -4.50
N ASP A 51 5.65 13.73 -3.68
CA ASP A 51 5.11 12.89 -2.61
C ASP A 51 4.53 13.78 -1.53
N MET A 52 3.26 13.56 -1.17
CA MET A 52 2.53 14.36 -0.18
C MET A 52 2.63 13.77 1.23
N GLY A 53 3.47 12.75 1.39
CA GLY A 53 3.61 11.96 2.61
C GLY A 53 5.06 11.86 3.09
N PRO A 54 5.39 10.82 3.87
CA PRO A 54 6.76 10.50 4.22
C PRO A 54 7.67 10.39 3.00
N SER A 55 8.85 10.98 3.07
CA SER A 55 9.88 10.95 2.03
C SER A 55 10.93 9.84 2.24
N LEU A 56 11.01 9.27 3.45
CA LEU A 56 11.95 8.20 3.78
C LEU A 56 11.22 6.87 3.96
N PHE A 57 11.72 5.85 3.27
CA PHE A 57 11.26 4.48 3.42
C PHE A 57 11.98 3.81 4.60
N LEU A 58 11.39 3.95 5.79
CA LEU A 58 11.94 3.39 7.02
C LEU A 58 11.47 1.95 7.23
N MET A 59 12.27 1.17 7.96
CA MET A 59 11.95 -0.21 8.35
C MET A 59 11.58 -1.15 7.16
N PRO A 60 12.43 -1.30 6.13
CA PRO A 60 12.16 -2.22 5.02
C PRO A 60 11.73 -3.64 5.42
N PRO A 61 12.26 -4.27 6.49
CA PRO A 61 11.83 -5.60 6.90
C PRO A 61 10.33 -5.73 7.21
N THR A 62 9.68 -4.67 7.70
CA THR A 62 8.24 -4.69 8.00
C THR A 62 7.39 -4.73 6.72
N PHE A 63 7.82 -4.00 5.69
CA PHE A 63 7.18 -4.07 4.38
C PHE A 63 7.44 -5.42 3.72
N ALA A 64 8.69 -5.91 3.77
CA ALA A 64 9.04 -7.24 3.24
C ALA A 64 8.19 -8.37 3.85
N ALA A 65 7.98 -8.35 5.17
CA ALA A 65 7.08 -9.30 5.84
C ALA A 65 5.63 -9.22 5.32
N THR A 66 5.16 -8.01 4.99
CA THR A 66 3.81 -7.82 4.43
C THR A 66 3.68 -8.39 3.02
N TYR A 67 4.70 -8.27 2.17
CA TYR A 67 4.73 -8.95 0.87
C TYR A 67 4.78 -10.48 1.05
N ALA A 68 5.61 -10.96 1.97
CA ALA A 68 5.74 -12.39 2.26
C ALA A 68 4.42 -13.03 2.72
N ASP A 69 3.62 -12.34 3.55
CA ASP A 69 2.27 -12.80 3.95
C ASP A 69 1.34 -13.04 2.76
N LEU A 70 1.57 -12.35 1.65
CA LEU A 70 0.80 -12.47 0.41
C LEU A 70 1.38 -13.53 -0.54
N GLY A 71 2.57 -14.06 -0.22
CA GLY A 71 3.33 -14.99 -1.06
C GLY A 71 4.19 -14.29 -2.11
N GLU A 72 4.50 -13.01 -1.90
CA GLU A 72 5.26 -12.16 -2.82
C GLU A 72 6.61 -11.79 -2.21
N ARG A 73 7.58 -11.41 -3.05
CA ARG A 73 8.85 -10.82 -2.62
C ARG A 73 8.81 -9.32 -2.87
N MET A 74 9.18 -8.51 -1.88
CA MET A 74 9.11 -7.05 -2.00
C MET A 74 9.99 -6.51 -3.14
N GLU A 75 11.14 -7.15 -3.37
CA GLU A 75 12.12 -6.75 -4.37
C GLU A 75 11.63 -6.96 -5.80
N ASP A 76 10.58 -7.77 -5.99
CA ASP A 76 9.96 -7.95 -7.30
C ASP A 76 9.00 -6.77 -7.64
N HIS A 77 8.68 -5.92 -6.66
CA HIS A 77 7.74 -4.79 -6.79
C HIS A 77 8.39 -3.42 -6.56
N LEU A 78 9.48 -3.35 -5.79
CA LEU A 78 10.11 -2.09 -5.37
C LEU A 78 11.62 -2.11 -5.63
N ASP A 79 12.11 -1.06 -6.30
CA ASP A 79 13.54 -0.77 -6.44
C ASP A 79 13.95 0.26 -5.37
N LEU A 80 14.44 -0.23 -4.22
CA LEU A 80 14.80 0.62 -3.10
C LEU A 80 16.22 1.18 -3.26
N ILE A 81 16.30 2.51 -3.36
CA ILE A 81 17.57 3.23 -3.37
C ILE A 81 17.96 3.55 -1.93
N ARG A 82 19.12 3.05 -1.51
CA ARG A 82 19.70 3.42 -0.21
C ARG A 82 20.15 4.88 -0.27
N ILE A 83 19.69 5.67 0.70
CA ILE A 83 20.15 7.03 0.94
C ILE A 83 21.09 6.98 2.15
N ASP A 84 22.32 7.45 1.98
CA ASP A 84 23.38 7.52 2.98
C ASP A 84 23.65 8.94 3.49
#